data_AF-A0A2E6UVM3-F1
#
_entry.id   AF-A0A2E6UVM3-F1
#
_cell.length_a   1.000
_cell.length_b   1.000
_cell.length_c   1.000
_cell.angle_alpha   90.00
_cell.angle_beta   90.00
_cell.angle_gamma   90.00
#
_symmetry.space_group_name_H-M   'P 1'
#
loop_
_entity.id
_entity.type
_entity.pdbx_description
1 polymer ?
#
loop_
_entity_poly.entity_id
_entity_poly.type
_entity_poly.pdbx_seq_one_letter_code
_entity_poly.pdbx_strand_id
1 'polypeptide(L)'
;MSGGSRSSEPGFSRPSRKLSFEVEDLGYWDILVPHTVYPPREDTNLLARALKTIDVGPGLAVEIGCGSGAISIFLASLGWRVEACDVNPIAVAAARGNAQAAGLSDIISIEE
;
A
#
# COMPACT_ATOMS: atom_id res chain seq x y z
N MET A 1 27.71 38.13 -22.53
CA MET A 1 27.73 37.64 -21.13
C MET A 1 26.63 38.34 -20.36
N SER A 2 25.63 37.59 -19.89
CA SER A 2 24.86 37.87 -18.68
C SER A 2 24.05 36.61 -18.38
N GLY A 3 24.72 35.68 -17.70
CA GLY A 3 24.14 34.41 -17.28
C GLY A 3 23.06 34.64 -16.24
N GLY A 4 21.85 34.18 -16.54
CA GLY A 4 20.83 33.98 -15.52
C GLY A 4 21.16 32.71 -14.74
N SER A 5 21.76 32.86 -13.57
CA SER A 5 21.88 31.76 -12.61
C SER A 5 20.49 31.41 -12.09
N ARG A 6 19.85 30.40 -12.70
CA ARG A 6 18.79 29.67 -12.00
C ARG A 6 19.47 28.92 -10.86
N SER A 7 19.29 29.42 -9.65
CA SER A 7 19.52 28.67 -8.44
C SER A 7 18.69 27.38 -8.54
N SER A 8 19.37 26.27 -8.78
CA SER A 8 18.78 24.94 -8.62
C SER A 8 18.58 24.71 -7.13
N GLU A 9 17.38 25.01 -6.63
CA GLU A 9 16.96 24.46 -5.35
C GLU A 9 17.02 22.93 -5.44
N PRO A 10 17.61 22.24 -4.45
CA PRO A 10 17.52 20.79 -4.40
C PRO A 10 16.04 20.45 -4.19
N GLY A 11 15.40 19.83 -5.20
CA GLY A 11 13.99 19.45 -5.14
C GLY A 11 13.78 18.37 -4.07
N PHE A 12 13.56 18.81 -2.83
CA PHE A 12 13.17 17.94 -1.72
C PHE A 12 11.78 17.36 -1.97
N SER A 13 11.73 16.03 -2.09
CA SER A 13 10.58 15.12 -1.98
C SER A 13 9.32 15.48 -2.80
N ARG A 14 9.07 14.72 -3.87
CA ARG A 14 7.75 14.69 -4.52
C ARG A 14 6.69 14.27 -3.49
N PRO A 15 5.50 14.89 -3.49
CA PRO A 15 4.49 14.64 -2.47
C PRO A 15 3.91 13.23 -2.56
N SER A 16 3.44 12.71 -1.42
CA SER A 16 2.59 11.52 -1.37
C SER A 16 1.33 11.73 -2.20
N ARG A 17 0.83 10.66 -2.83
CA ARG A 17 -0.39 10.69 -3.63
C ARG A 17 -1.45 9.83 -2.96
N LYS A 18 -2.69 10.30 -2.95
CA LYS A 18 -3.85 9.51 -2.56
C LYS A 18 -4.37 8.81 -3.81
N LEU A 19 -4.50 7.49 -3.76
CA LEU A 19 -5.01 6.66 -4.85
C LEU A 19 -6.21 5.87 -4.36
N SER A 20 -7.22 5.69 -5.22
CA SER A 20 -8.31 4.74 -4.99
C SER A 20 -7.83 3.37 -5.47
N PHE A 21 -7.72 2.42 -4.55
CA PHE A 21 -7.50 1.01 -4.88
C PHE A 21 -8.84 0.30 -4.85
N GLU A 22 -9.28 -0.20 -6.00
CA GLU A 22 -10.63 -0.72 -6.21
C GLU A 22 -10.58 -2.20 -6.56
N VAL A 23 -11.39 -2.99 -5.86
CA VAL A 23 -11.59 -4.41 -6.18
C VAL A 23 -13.08 -4.64 -6.43
N GLU A 24 -13.37 -5.11 -7.64
CA GLU A 24 -14.71 -5.35 -8.14
C GLU A 24 -15.54 -6.21 -7.18
N ASP A 25 -16.77 -5.77 -6.92
CA ASP A 25 -17.76 -6.33 -5.98
C ASP A 25 -17.36 -6.38 -4.50
N LEU A 26 -16.20 -5.82 -4.12
CA LEU A 26 -15.72 -5.87 -2.73
C LEU A 26 -15.57 -4.50 -2.10
N GLY A 27 -15.14 -3.50 -2.87
CA GLY A 27 -15.09 -2.13 -2.42
C GLY A 27 -13.86 -1.39 -2.94
N TYR A 28 -13.63 -0.24 -2.33
CA TYR A 28 -12.49 0.61 -2.62
C TYR A 28 -11.86 1.11 -1.33
N TRP A 29 -10.55 1.34 -1.39
CA TRP A 29 -9.78 1.88 -0.28
C TRP A 29 -8.95 3.06 -0.77
N ASP A 30 -9.03 4.14 -0.01
CA ASP A 30 -8.17 5.29 -0.17
C ASP A 30 -6.78 4.98 0.38
N ILE A 31 -5.78 4.86 -0.50
CA ILE A 31 -4.41 4.51 -0.15
C ILE A 31 -3.51 5.73 -0.32
N LEU A 32 -2.86 6.16 0.76
CA LEU A 32 -1.80 7.15 0.71
C LEU A 32 -0.47 6.48 0.32
N VAL A 33 0.09 6.90 -0.80
CA VAL A 33 1.33 6.34 -1.37
C VAL A 33 2.43 7.39 -1.37
N PRO A 34 3.47 7.25 -0.54
CA PRO A 34 4.67 8.08 -0.62
C PRO A 34 5.35 7.97 -1.99
N HIS A 35 6.03 9.02 -2.43
CA HIS A 35 6.65 9.05 -3.76
C HIS A 35 7.70 7.94 -3.98
N THR A 36 8.39 7.51 -2.93
CA THR A 36 9.42 6.47 -2.96
C THR A 36 8.85 5.05 -2.83
N VAL A 37 7.54 4.90 -2.66
CA VAL A 37 6.86 3.62 -2.54
C VAL A 37 6.19 3.30 -3.88
N TYR A 38 6.32 2.05 -4.33
CA TYR A 38 5.65 1.61 -5.54
C TYR A 38 4.13 1.75 -5.39
N PRO A 39 3.44 2.51 -6.25
CA PRO A 39 2.00 2.66 -6.16
C PRO A 39 1.29 1.36 -6.56
N PRO A 40 0.13 1.03 -5.97
CA PRO A 40 -0.75 0.00 -6.52
C PRO A 40 -1.03 0.24 -8.01
N ARG A 41 -0.88 -0.79 -8.84
CA ARG A 41 -1.15 -0.75 -10.28
C ARG A 41 -1.96 -1.96 -10.72
N GLU A 42 -1.99 -2.19 -12.03
CA GLU A 42 -2.67 -3.32 -12.66
C GLU A 42 -2.24 -4.68 -12.11
N ASP A 43 -0.96 -4.85 -11.80
CA ASP A 43 -0.40 -6.03 -11.13
C ASP A 43 -1.04 -6.29 -9.76
N THR A 44 -1.24 -5.23 -8.99
CA THR A 44 -1.89 -5.26 -7.68
C THR A 44 -3.35 -5.67 -7.81
N ASN A 45 -4.06 -5.11 -8.80
CA ASN A 45 -5.45 -5.47 -9.09
C ASN A 45 -5.57 -6.93 -9.55
N LEU A 46 -4.63 -7.39 -10.38
CA LEU A 46 -4.59 -8.79 -10.85
C LEU A 46 -4.41 -9.75 -9.66
N LEU A 47 -3.49 -9.44 -8.74
CA LEU A 47 -3.27 -10.23 -7.54
C LEU A 47 -4.52 -10.26 -6.65
N ALA A 48 -5.15 -9.12 -6.38
CA ALA A 48 -6.37 -9.06 -5.58
C ALA A 48 -7.52 -9.90 -6.18
N ARG A 49 -7.70 -9.84 -7.50
CA ARG A 49 -8.68 -10.67 -8.22
C ARG A 49 -8.38 -12.16 -8.09
N ALA A 50 -7.11 -12.57 -8.20
CA ALA A 50 -6.73 -13.97 -8.02
C ALA A 50 -6.99 -14.43 -6.57
N LEU A 51 -6.60 -13.62 -5.58
CA LEU A 51 -6.81 -13.90 -4.15
C LEU A 51 -8.31 -14.03 -3.80
N LYS A 52 -9.19 -13.23 -4.43
CA LYS A 52 -10.65 -13.35 -4.29
C LYS A 52 -11.20 -14.74 -4.68
N THR A 53 -10.50 -15.46 -5.56
CA THR A 53 -10.96 -16.77 -6.07
C THR A 53 -10.47 -17.97 -5.26
N ILE A 54 -9.67 -17.74 -4.22
CA ILE A 54 -9.13 -18.81 -3.40
C ILE A 54 -10.26 -19.41 -2.55
N ASP A 55 -10.54 -20.70 -2.76
CA ASP A 55 -11.57 -21.47 -2.05
C ASP A 55 -11.02 -22.09 -0.75
N VAL A 56 -10.37 -21.26 0.07
CA VAL A 56 -10.09 -21.58 1.46
C VAL A 56 -10.59 -20.45 2.36
N GLY A 57 -11.18 -20.80 3.49
CA GLY A 57 -11.65 -19.82 4.47
C GLY A 57 -10.50 -18.98 5.03
N PRO A 58 -10.78 -17.79 5.58
CA PRO A 58 -9.75 -16.89 6.07
C PRO A 58 -8.93 -17.52 7.20
N GLY A 59 -7.62 -17.39 7.08
CA GLY A 59 -6.63 -17.83 8.07
C GLY A 59 -5.57 -16.75 8.29
N LEU A 60 -4.30 -17.15 8.23
CA LEU A 60 -3.15 -16.24 8.22
C LEU A 60 -2.63 -16.09 6.79
N ALA A 61 -2.46 -14.85 6.35
CA ALA A 61 -1.76 -14.51 5.13
C ALA A 61 -0.45 -13.79 5.46
N VAL A 62 0.63 -14.13 4.74
CA VAL A 62 1.92 -13.45 4.84
C VAL A 62 2.17 -12.70 3.53
N GLU A 63 2.42 -11.39 3.61
CA GLU A 63 2.72 -10.54 2.46
C GLU A 63 4.16 -10.01 2.53
N ILE A 64 4.96 -10.32 1.51
CA ILE A 64 6.36 -9.87 1.42
C ILE A 64 6.43 -8.70 0.42
N GLY A 65 6.97 -7.57 0.86
CA GLY A 65 7.04 -6.34 0.05
C GLY A 65 5.68 -5.64 -0.01
N CYS A 66 5.09 -5.36 1.15
CA CYS A 66 3.72 -4.88 1.24
C CYS A 66 3.50 -3.46 0.69
N GLY A 67 4.57 -2.70 0.42
CA GLY A 67 4.46 -1.37 -0.16
C GLY A 67 3.58 -0.46 0.68
N SER A 68 2.56 0.14 0.07
CA SER A 68 1.58 0.99 0.78
C SER A 68 0.48 0.20 1.51
N GLY A 69 0.53 -1.15 1.52
CA GLY A 69 -0.39 -2.03 2.24
C GLY A 69 -1.70 -2.35 1.51
N ALA A 70 -1.80 -2.14 0.20
CA ALA A 70 -3.07 -2.31 -0.52
C ALA A 70 -3.61 -3.75 -0.48
N ILE A 71 -2.75 -4.75 -0.69
CA ILE A 71 -3.15 -6.16 -0.63
C ILE A 71 -3.37 -6.60 0.82
N SER A 72 -2.57 -6.12 1.77
CA SER A 72 -2.78 -6.39 3.20
C SER A 72 -4.17 -5.93 3.65
N ILE A 73 -4.56 -4.71 3.30
CA ILE A 73 -5.88 -4.14 3.58
C ILE A 73 -6.98 -4.95 2.91
N PHE A 74 -6.77 -5.36 1.66
CA PHE A 74 -7.72 -6.20 0.93
C PHE A 74 -7.96 -7.55 1.62
N LEU A 75 -6.90 -8.30 1.92
CA LEU A 75 -7.00 -9.60 2.59
C LEU A 75 -7.64 -9.46 3.98
N ALA A 76 -7.25 -8.44 4.73
CA ALA A 76 -7.82 -8.12 6.03
C ALA A 76 -9.31 -7.80 5.95
N SER A 77 -9.77 -7.09 4.91
CA SER A 77 -11.19 -6.84 4.67
C SER A 77 -12.00 -8.10 4.36
N LEU A 78 -11.34 -9.15 3.87
CA LEU A 78 -11.92 -10.48 3.66
C LEU A 78 -11.86 -11.37 4.92
N GLY A 79 -11.41 -10.82 6.06
CA GLY A 79 -11.35 -11.52 7.34
C GLY A 79 -10.05 -12.27 7.61
N TRP A 80 -9.04 -12.16 6.73
CA TRP A 80 -7.73 -12.75 6.98
C TRP A 80 -6.98 -11.97 8.06
N ARG A 81 -6.23 -12.70 8.90
CA ARG A 81 -5.13 -12.08 9.65
C ARG A 81 -3.96 -11.92 8.70
N VAL A 82 -3.32 -10.76 8.73
CA VAL A 82 -2.22 -10.46 7.81
C VAL A 82 -0.96 -10.13 8.60
N GLU A 83 0.13 -10.80 8.25
CA GLU A 83 1.49 -10.44 8.63
C GLU A 83 2.20 -9.94 7.38
N ALA A 84 2.63 -8.68 7.40
CA ALA A 84 3.24 -8.03 6.27
C ALA A 84 4.63 -7.54 6.62
N CYS A 85 5.54 -7.56 5.64
CA CYS A 85 6.84 -6.92 5.79
C CYS A 85 7.26 -6.15 4.55
N ASP A 86 8.10 -5.13 4.74
CA ASP A 86 8.75 -4.42 3.65
C ASP A 86 10.08 -3.83 4.13
N VAL A 87 11.15 -4.10 3.38
CA VAL A 87 12.50 -3.60 3.69
C VAL A 87 12.60 -2.07 3.62
N ASN A 88 11.61 -1.40 3.02
CA ASN A 88 11.55 0.05 2.96
C ASN A 88 10.76 0.60 4.17
N PRO A 89 11.42 1.29 5.13
CA PRO A 89 10.72 1.84 6.30
C PRO A 89 9.62 2.86 5.96
N ILE A 90 9.73 3.52 4.79
CA ILE A 90 8.68 4.45 4.31
C ILE A 90 7.45 3.67 3.85
N ALA A 91 7.63 2.49 3.25
CA ALA A 91 6.53 1.59 2.90
C ALA A 91 5.84 1.07 4.16
N VAL A 92 6.60 0.59 5.14
CA VAL A 92 6.07 0.14 6.46
C VAL A 92 5.24 1.24 7.13
N ALA A 93 5.76 2.47 7.19
CA ALA A 93 5.03 3.60 7.76
C ALA A 93 3.74 3.91 6.99
N ALA A 94 3.77 3.88 5.66
CA ALA A 94 2.59 4.10 4.82
C ALA A 94 1.55 3.00 5.00
N ALA A 95 1.96 1.73 4.98
CA ALA A 95 1.09 0.59 5.16
C ALA A 95 0.41 0.61 6.53
N ARG A 96 1.15 0.92 7.61
CA ARG A 96 0.56 1.09 8.95
C ARG A 96 -0.46 2.23 9.00
N GLY A 97 -0.14 3.38 8.41
CA GLY A 97 -1.05 4.52 8.32
C GLY A 97 -2.32 4.22 7.52
N ASN A 98 -2.20 3.52 6.40
CA ASN A 98 -3.35 3.12 5.58
C ASN A 98 -4.19 2.04 6.27
N ALA A 99 -3.57 1.07 6.94
CA ALA A 99 -4.28 0.06 7.74
C ALA A 99 -5.10 0.71 8.87
N GLN A 100 -4.52 1.70 9.56
CA GLN A 100 -5.24 2.48 10.57
C GLN A 100 -6.40 3.28 9.95
N ALA A 101 -6.18 3.96 8.83
CA ALA A 101 -7.22 4.72 8.13
C ALA A 101 -8.38 3.84 7.64
N ALA A 102 -8.10 2.58 7.31
CA ALA A 102 -9.10 1.57 6.96
C ALA A 102 -9.77 0.90 8.18
N GLY A 103 -9.32 1.17 9.40
CA GLY A 103 -9.83 0.54 10.63
C GLY A 103 -9.43 -0.93 10.80
N LEU A 104 -8.32 -1.35 10.19
CA LEU A 104 -7.87 -2.75 10.14
C LEU A 104 -6.54 -2.98 10.88
N SER A 105 -6.08 -2.01 11.68
CA SER A 105 -4.80 -2.11 12.40
C SER A 105 -4.72 -3.26 13.40
N ASP A 106 -5.86 -3.76 13.88
CA ASP A 106 -5.91 -4.86 14.86
C ASP A 106 -5.75 -6.25 14.23
N ILE A 107 -5.87 -6.33 12.90
CA ILE A 107 -5.80 -7.59 12.13
C ILE A 107 -4.60 -7.64 11.17
N ILE A 108 -3.88 -6.53 11.01
CA ILE A 108 -2.68 -6.42 10.17
C ILE A 108 -1.48 -6.09 11.06
N SER A 109 -0.51 -7.00 11.15
CA SER A 109 0.82 -6.71 11.69
C SER A 109 1.76 -6.36 10.54
N ILE A 110 2.61 -5.35 10.72
CA ILE A 110 3.53 -4.87 9.68
C ILE A 110 4.90 -4.65 10.28
N GLU A 111 5.92 -5.29 9.72
CA GLU A 111 7.33 -5.22 10.14
C GLU A 111 8.25 -4.72 9.01
N GLU A 112 9.47 -4.30 9.36
CA GLU A 112 10.52 -3.90 8.40
C GLU A 112 11.43 -5.10 8.09
#